data_AF-A0A1W4XSM6-F1
#
_entry.id   AF-A0A1W4XSM6-F1
#
_cell.length_a   1.000
_cell.length_b   1.000
_cell.length_c   1.000
_cell.angle_alpha   90.00
_cell.angle_beta   90.00
_cell.angle_gamma   90.00
#
_symmetry.space_group_name_H-M   'P 1'
#
loop_
_entity.id
_entity.type
_entity.pdbx_description
1 polymer ?
#
loop_
_entity_poly.entity_id
_entity_poly.type
_entity_poly.pdbx_seq_one_letter_code
_entity_poly.pdbx_strand_id
1 'polypeptide(L)'
;MDVKTNAAVEGYLNALLLDVRDRCEVENTKQICGSINIPVTELVNAFNEISELEFKTRYGFKKPGPDCPIIICYQAGVRAAHALRIMQRLGYRKVFTYKGMHNC
;
A
#
# COMPACT_ATOMS: atom_id res chain seq x y z
N MET A 1 18.48 -14.61 -20.81
CA MET A 1 17.08 -14.24 -20.50
C MET A 1 17.18 -13.36 -19.28
N ASP A 2 17.50 -12.08 -19.50
CA ASP A 2 18.06 -11.22 -18.46
C ASP A 2 17.15 -10.02 -18.30
N VAL A 3 16.09 -10.21 -17.51
CA VAL A 3 15.35 -9.07 -16.98
C VAL A 3 16.23 -8.49 -15.88
N LYS A 4 17.02 -7.49 -16.26
CA LYS A 4 17.80 -6.66 -15.34
C LYS A 4 16.83 -6.03 -14.33
N THR A 5 16.73 -6.63 -13.16
CA THR A 5 16.07 -6.04 -12.00
C THR A 5 16.88 -4.80 -11.63
N ASN A 6 16.38 -3.62 -11.98
CA ASN A 6 17.07 -2.35 -11.77
C ASN A 6 17.41 -2.15 -10.29
N ALA A 7 18.69 -1.96 -10.03
CA ALA A 7 19.32 -1.70 -8.72
C ALA A 7 18.86 -0.40 -8.02
N ALA A 8 17.78 0.25 -8.47
CA ALA A 8 17.19 1.42 -7.81
C ALA A 8 16.14 1.04 -6.73
N VAL A 9 15.75 -0.24 -6.63
CA VAL A 9 14.74 -0.71 -5.66
C VAL A 9 15.37 -1.22 -4.35
N GLU A 10 16.69 -1.45 -4.31
CA GLU A 10 17.38 -2.01 -3.14
C GLU A 10 17.49 -1.07 -1.94
N GLY A 11 17.23 0.23 -2.10
CA GLY A 11 17.15 1.19 -0.98
C GLY A 11 15.86 1.11 -0.16
N TYR A 12 14.81 0.43 -0.66
CA TYR A 12 13.48 0.33 -0.04
C TYR A 12 13.03 -1.12 0.17
N LEU A 13 13.96 -2.07 0.28
CA LEU A 13 13.67 -3.53 0.33
C LEU A 13 12.64 -3.97 1.40
N ASN A 14 12.30 -3.11 2.36
CA ASN A 14 11.35 -3.40 3.46
C ASN A 14 10.10 -2.50 3.49
N ALA A 15 9.88 -1.65 2.49
CA ALA A 15 8.73 -0.76 2.45
C ALA A 15 7.55 -1.35 1.66
N LEU A 16 6.36 -1.37 2.28
CA LEU A 16 5.14 -1.82 1.63
C LEU A 16 4.51 -0.68 0.84
N LEU A 17 4.41 -0.84 -0.48
CA LEU A 17 3.64 0.05 -1.34
C LEU A 17 2.15 -0.30 -1.25
N LEU A 18 1.34 0.64 -0.75
CA LEU A 18 -0.08 0.47 -0.55
C LEU A 18 -0.86 1.37 -1.52
N ASP A 19 -1.63 0.75 -2.40
CA ASP A 19 -2.54 1.42 -3.31
C ASP A 19 -3.94 1.42 -2.71
N VAL A 20 -4.42 2.61 -2.32
CA VAL A 20 -5.69 2.80 -1.61
C VAL A 20 -6.88 3.11 -2.52
N ARG A 21 -6.68 2.98 -3.84
CA ARG A 21 -7.73 3.16 -4.85
C ARG A 21 -8.74 2.02 -4.81
N ASP A 22 -9.92 2.27 -5.37
CA ASP A 22 -10.89 1.20 -5.60
C ASP A 22 -10.34 0.20 -6.61
N ARG A 23 -10.69 -1.08 -6.44
CA ARG A 23 -10.19 -2.18 -7.29
C ARG A 23 -10.47 -1.92 -8.77
N CYS A 24 -11.66 -1.40 -9.10
CA CYS A 24 -12.03 -1.02 -10.46
C CYS A 24 -11.15 0.09 -11.05
N GLU A 25 -10.71 1.07 -10.23
CA GLU A 25 -9.81 2.14 -10.68
C GLU A 25 -8.42 1.55 -11.01
N VAL A 26 -7.94 0.63 -10.19
CA VAL A 26 -6.66 -0.08 -10.39
C VAL A 26 -6.67 -0.97 -11.63
N GLU A 27 -7.76 -1.71 -11.86
CA GLU A 27 -7.94 -2.54 -13.06
C GLU A 27 -7.91 -1.69 -14.34
N ASN A 28 -8.54 -0.52 -14.31
CA ASN A 28 -8.63 0.36 -15.49
C ASN A 28 -7.33 1.13 -15.78
N THR A 29 -6.60 1.56 -14.75
CA THR A 29 -5.41 2.43 -14.89
C THR A 29 -4.08 1.69 -14.77
N LYS A 30 -4.15 0.36 -14.60
CA LYS A 30 -3.06 -0.54 -14.21
C LYS A 30 -2.58 -0.32 -12.77
N GLN A 31 -2.26 -1.44 -12.13
CA GLN A 31 -1.68 -1.47 -10.80
C GLN A 31 -0.24 -0.97 -10.83
N ILE A 32 0.16 -0.22 -9.81
CA ILE A 32 1.54 0.16 -9.61
C ILE A 32 2.35 -1.11 -9.33
N CYS A 33 3.41 -1.35 -10.10
CA CYS A 33 4.24 -2.54 -9.97
C CYS A 33 4.77 -2.67 -8.53
N GLY A 34 4.58 -3.84 -7.90
CA GLY A 34 5.01 -4.09 -6.52
C GLY A 34 4.14 -3.47 -5.43
N SER A 35 3.01 -2.83 -5.78
CA SER A 35 2.03 -2.35 -4.80
C SER A 35 0.97 -3.39 -4.49
N ILE A 36 0.39 -3.31 -3.29
CA ILE A 36 -0.80 -4.07 -2.90
C ILE A 36 -1.98 -3.12 -2.94
N ASN A 37 -3.04 -3.52 -3.64
CA ASN A 37 -4.28 -2.76 -3.62
C ASN A 37 -5.13 -3.16 -2.41
N ILE A 38 -5.34 -2.20 -1.50
CA ILE A 38 -6.28 -2.30 -0.40
C ILE A 38 -7.10 -1.01 -0.39
N PRO A 39 -8.36 -1.02 -0.87
CA PRO A 39 -9.19 0.16 -0.89
C PRO A 39 -9.30 0.82 0.50
N VAL A 40 -9.38 2.15 0.53
CA VAL A 40 -9.49 2.92 1.79
C VAL A 40 -10.66 2.46 2.68
N THR A 41 -11.72 1.94 2.07
CA THR A 41 -12.90 1.38 2.76
C THR A 41 -12.60 0.05 3.45
N GLU A 42 -11.70 -0.75 2.90
CA GLU A 42 -11.28 -2.04 3.45
C GLU A 42 -10.11 -1.91 4.43
N LEU A 43 -9.43 -0.76 4.50
CA LEU A 43 -8.21 -0.56 5.28
C LEU A 43 -8.38 -0.92 6.76
N VAL A 44 -9.47 -0.47 7.39
CA VAL A 44 -9.73 -0.74 8.81
C VAL A 44 -9.87 -2.24 9.05
N ASN A 45 -10.71 -2.91 8.26
CA ASN A 45 -10.92 -4.35 8.36
C ASN A 45 -9.62 -5.13 8.07
N ALA A 46 -8.89 -4.75 7.02
CA ALA A 46 -7.66 -5.43 6.59
C ALA A 46 -6.55 -5.35 7.65
N PHE A 47 -6.36 -4.20 8.28
CA PHE A 47 -5.26 -4.00 9.22
C PHE A 47 -5.65 -4.29 10.67
N ASN A 48 -6.93 -4.22 11.05
CA ASN A 48 -7.40 -4.40 12.43
C ASN A 48 -8.15 -5.71 12.68
N GLU A 49 -9.10 -6.07 11.81
CA GLU A 49 -10.09 -7.13 12.10
C GLU A 49 -9.65 -8.51 11.62
N ILE A 50 -8.93 -8.60 10.50
CA ILE A 50 -8.51 -9.89 9.95
C ILE A 50 -7.15 -10.37 10.48
N SER A 51 -7.05 -11.69 10.64
CA SER A 51 -5.83 -12.39 11.07
C SER A 51 -4.73 -12.34 9.99
N GLU A 52 -3.47 -12.60 10.37
CA GLU A 52 -2.35 -12.62 9.40
C GLU A 52 -2.54 -13.65 8.28
N LEU A 53 -3.12 -14.81 8.61
CA LEU A 53 -3.39 -15.88 7.65
C LEU A 53 -4.46 -15.47 6.64
N GLU A 54 -5.52 -14.83 7.13
CA GLU A 54 -6.61 -14.34 6.29
C GLU A 54 -6.15 -13.17 5.42
N PHE A 55 -5.35 -12.25 5.97
CA PHE A 55 -4.72 -11.17 5.21
C PHE A 55 -3.88 -11.72 4.06
N LYS A 56 -3.05 -12.74 4.33
CA LYS A 56 -2.24 -13.40 3.31
C LYS A 56 -3.07 -14.13 2.27
N THR A 57 -4.17 -14.74 2.66
CA THR A 57 -5.08 -15.43 1.74
C THR A 57 -5.81 -14.43 0.83
N ARG A 58 -6.24 -13.29 1.38
CA ARG A 58 -7.05 -12.28 0.68
C ARG A 58 -6.22 -11.37 -0.23
N TYR A 59 -5.02 -10.97 0.22
CA TYR A 59 -4.18 -10.00 -0.48
C TYR A 59 -2.87 -10.61 -1.03
N GLY A 60 -2.62 -11.90 -0.79
CA GLY A 60 -1.42 -12.59 -1.27
C GLY A 60 -0.13 -12.19 -0.57
N PHE A 61 -0.19 -11.36 0.48
CA PHE A 61 0.97 -10.76 1.11
C PHE A 61 0.96 -10.93 2.63
N LYS A 62 2.13 -10.89 3.27
CA LYS A 62 2.21 -10.98 4.73
C LYS A 62 1.74 -9.66 5.35
N LYS A 63 0.85 -9.71 6.35
CA LYS A 63 0.44 -8.52 7.10
C LYS A 63 1.69 -7.79 7.64
N PRO A 64 1.89 -6.50 7.32
CA PRO A 64 3.06 -5.77 7.80
C PRO A 64 2.98 -5.57 9.32
N GLY A 65 4.14 -5.54 9.98
CA GLY A 65 4.20 -5.18 11.39
C GLY A 65 4.01 -3.66 11.60
N PRO A 66 3.76 -3.22 12.85
CA PRO A 66 3.57 -1.80 13.17
C PRO A 66 4.81 -0.91 12.89
N ASP A 67 5.99 -1.54 12.80
CA ASP A 67 7.28 -0.91 12.50
C ASP A 67 7.70 -1.00 11.03
N CYS A 68 6.94 -1.70 10.20
CA CYS A 68 7.20 -1.80 8.78
C CYS A 68 6.89 -0.44 8.12
N PRO A 69 7.80 0.11 7.30
CA PRO A 69 7.50 1.30 6.53
C PRO A 69 6.41 0.99 5.49
N ILE A 70 5.35 1.80 5.47
CA ILE A 70 4.23 1.70 4.52
C ILE A 70 4.17 3.00 3.74
N ILE A 71 4.19 2.89 2.42
CA ILE A 71 4.12 4.03 1.49
C ILE A 71 2.78 3.96 0.77
N ILE A 72 1.91 4.93 1.06
CA ILE A 72 0.60 5.06 0.44
C ILE A 72 0.75 5.84 -0.87
N CYS A 73 0.44 5.19 -2.00
CA CYS A 73 0.46 5.80 -3.33
C CYS A 73 -0.95 6.26 -3.73
N TYR A 74 -1.07 7.50 -4.22
CA TYR A 74 -2.37 8.00 -4.66
C TYR A 74 -2.29 9.20 -5.60
N GLN A 75 -3.31 9.33 -6.47
CA GLN A 75 -3.46 10.38 -7.48
C GLN A 75 -4.16 11.66 -6.95
N ALA A 76 -4.92 11.60 -5.85
CA ALA A 76 -5.80 12.73 -5.48
C ALA A 76 -5.86 13.06 -3.97
N GLY A 77 -4.74 13.21 -3.27
CA GLY A 77 -4.61 13.92 -1.97
C GLY A 77 -5.47 13.48 -0.76
N VAL A 78 -6.80 13.60 -0.83
CA VAL A 78 -7.76 13.43 0.28
C VAL A 78 -7.86 11.97 0.73
N ARG A 79 -7.99 10.99 -0.19
CA ARG A 79 -8.05 9.56 0.19
C ARG A 79 -6.75 9.10 0.86
N ALA A 80 -5.59 9.57 0.39
CA ALA A 80 -4.30 9.25 1.02
C ALA A 80 -4.16 9.84 2.42
N ALA A 81 -4.60 11.07 2.64
CA ALA A 81 -4.61 11.68 3.98
C ALA A 81 -5.54 10.92 4.94
N HIS A 82 -6.69 10.46 4.45
CA HIS A 82 -7.61 9.65 5.24
C HIS A 82 -6.99 8.28 5.60
N ALA A 83 -6.42 7.58 4.62
CA ALA A 83 -5.75 6.30 4.83
C ALA A 83 -4.56 6.42 5.80
N LEU A 84 -3.74 7.48 5.67
CA LEU A 84 -2.65 7.77 6.60
C LEU A 84 -3.17 7.87 8.04
N ARG A 85 -4.25 8.62 8.25
CA ARG A 85 -4.84 8.83 9.58
C ARG A 85 -5.43 7.55 10.16
N ILE A 86 -6.02 6.69 9.32
CA ILE A 86 -6.49 5.36 9.73
C ILE A 86 -5.30 4.52 10.18
N MET A 87 -4.26 4.41 9.36
CA MET A 87 -3.10 3.56 9.67
C MET A 87 -2.38 4.00 10.95
N GLN A 88 -2.24 5.31 11.17
CA GLN A 88 -1.71 5.86 12.42
C GLN A 88 -2.57 5.48 13.64
N ARG A 89 -3.90 5.54 13.52
CA ARG A 89 -4.83 5.12 14.59
C ARG A 89 -4.76 3.62 14.88
N LEU A 90 -4.44 2.81 13.88
CA LEU A 90 -4.24 1.37 14.02
C LEU A 90 -2.86 1.01 14.62
N GLY A 91 -2.02 2.00 14.93
CA GLY A 91 -0.73 1.79 15.59
C GLY A 91 0.46 1.63 14.63
N TYR A 92 0.27 1.82 13.33
CA TYR A 92 1.38 1.86 12.37
C TYR A 92 2.09 3.20 12.44
N ARG A 93 3.36 3.17 12.86
CA ARG A 93 4.14 4.39 13.13
C ARG A 93 4.84 4.94 11.90
N LYS A 94 5.22 4.07 10.97
CA LYS A 94 6.02 4.42 9.79
C LYS A 94 5.17 4.42 8.53
N VAL A 95 4.19 5.31 8.48
CA VAL A 95 3.29 5.44 7.32
C VAL A 95 3.58 6.75 6.62
N PHE A 96 3.89 6.68 5.35
CA PHE A 96 4.24 7.81 4.50
C PHE A 96 3.26 7.91 3.35
N THR A 97 2.93 9.12 2.94
CA THR A 97 2.14 9.36 1.72
C THR A 97 3.08 9.82 0.62
N TYR A 98 3.02 9.16 -0.54
CA TYR A 98 3.75 9.60 -1.72
C TYR A 98 2.94 10.71 -2.40
N LYS A 99 3.28 11.96 -2.08
CA LYS A 99 2.65 13.16 -2.66
C LYS A 99 3.42 13.57 -3.91
N GLY A 100 3.34 12.77 -4.99
CA GLY A 100 4.23 12.94 -6.13
C GLY A 100 3.70 12.59 -7.52
N MET A 101 2.41 12.29 -7.71
CA MET A 101 1.89 11.93 -9.05
C MET A 101 0.89 12.97 -9.58
N HIS A 102 1.40 14.16 -9.89
CA HIS A 102 0.84 14.99 -10.95
C HIS A 102 1.62 14.64 -12.22
N ASN A 103 0.97 14.04 -13.21
CA ASN A 103 1.50 13.64 -14.52
C ASN A 103 2.32 12.34 -14.52
N CYS A 104 1.65 11.23 -14.82
CA CYS A 104 2.15 10.20 -15.73
C CYS A 104 1.08 10.00 -16.80
#